data_AF-M1ZQV9-F1
#
_entry.id   AF-M1ZQV9-F1
#
_cell.length_a   1.000
_cell.length_b   1.000
_cell.length_c   1.000
_cell.angle_alpha   90.00
_cell.angle_beta   90.00
_cell.angle_gamma   90.00
#
_symmetry.space_group_name_H-M   'P 1'
#
loop_
_entity.id
_entity.type
_entity.pdbx_description
1 polymer ?
#
loop_
_entity_poly.entity_id
_entity_poly.type
_entity_poly.pdbx_seq_one_letter_code
_entity_poly.pdbx_strand_id
1 'polypeptide(L)' 'MAMWNPWRGCKKCSDGCKYCYIHKGDYKRNINTNEIIKTNNFYKPIEKLKNGTYKIKYLFLRICL' A
#
# COMPACT_ATOMS: atom_id res chain seq x y z
N MET A 1 15.72 1.91 0.50
CA MET A 1 14.82 0.74 0.61
C MET A 1 13.45 1.16 0.07
N ALA A 2 13.03 0.63 -1.09
CA ALA A 2 11.77 1.03 -1.71
C ALA A 2 10.63 0.18 -1.14
N MET A 3 9.79 0.78 -0.29
CA MET A 3 8.59 0.13 0.23
C MET A 3 7.47 0.26 -0.82
N TRP A 4 6.91 -0.87 -1.26
CA TRP A 4 5.88 -0.90 -2.28
C TRP A 4 4.60 -1.53 -1.72
N ASN A 5 3.55 -0.72 -1.63
CA ASN A 5 2.23 -1.15 -1.15
C ASN A 5 1.23 -1.13 -2.32
N PRO A 6 0.90 -2.29 -2.90
CA PRO A 6 -0.06 -2.38 -4.02
C PRO A 6 -1.49 -2.03 -3.62
N TRP A 7 -1.84 -2.27 -2.35
CA TRP A 7 -3.17 -2.10 -1.81
C TRP A 7 -3.18 -1.01 -0.74
N ARG A 8 -4.31 -0.30 -0.65
CA ARG A 8 -4.62 0.55 0.48
C ARG A 8 -5.98 0.14 1.01
N GLY A 9 -6.10 0.03 2.33
CA GLY A 9 -7.33 -0.34 3.00
C GLY A 9 -7.12 -1.55 3.90
N CYS A 10 -7.94 -1.65 4.93
CA CYS A 10 -7.95 -2.71 5.91
C CYS A 10 -9.38 -2.86 6.44
N LYS A 11 -9.86 -4.09 6.52
CA LYS A 11 -11.13 -4.39 7.19
C LYS A 11 -10.85 -4.75 8.64
N LYS A 12 -11.63 -4.19 9.57
CA LYS A 12 -11.53 -4.57 10.98
C LYS A 12 -11.99 -6.02 11.14
N CYS A 13 -11.06 -6.91 11.47
CA CYS A 13 -11.33 -8.36 11.57
C CYS A 13 -11.19 -8.91 13.00
N SER A 14 -10.57 -8.17 13.92
CA SER A 14 -10.32 -8.64 15.30
C SER A 14 -10.38 -7.50 16.32
N ASP A 15 -10.40 -7.85 17.61
CA ASP A 15 -10.30 -6.88 18.72
C ASP A 15 -9.02 -6.03 18.65
N GLY A 16 -7.96 -6.53 18.02
CA GLY A 16 -6.74 -5.77 17.77
C GLY A 16 -6.96 -4.53 16.89
N CYS A 17 -8.05 -4.49 16.11
CA CYS A 17 -8.39 -3.34 15.28
C CYS A 17 -9.00 -2.16 16.06
N LYS A 18 -9.41 -2.37 17.33
CA LYS A 18 -10.09 -1.36 18.16
C LYS A 18 -9.28 -0.07 18.30
N TYR A 19 -7.96 -0.19 18.41
CA TYR A 19 -7.02 0.93 18.54
C TYR A 19 -6.04 1.04 17.36
N CYS A 20 -6.41 0.52 16.19
CA CYS A 20 -5.54 0.56 15.01
C CYS A 20 -5.24 2.01 14.58
N TYR A 21 -3.94 2.35 14.53
CA TYR A 21 -3.49 3.70 14.16
C TYR A 21 -3.86 4.06 12.71
N ILE A 22 -3.97 3.08 11.80
CA ILE A 22 -4.30 3.28 10.39
C ILE A 22 -5.73 3.82 10.29
N HIS A 23 -6.71 3.10 10.86
CA HIS A 23 -8.09 3.54 10.89
C HIS A 23 -8.27 4.90 11.58
N LYS A 24 -7.55 5.15 12.69
CA LYS A 24 -7.60 6.44 13.38
C LYS A 24 -7.03 7.58 12.52
N GLY A 25 -5.94 7.32 11.81
CA GLY A 25 -5.28 8.30 10.94
C GLY A 25 -6.08 8.61 9.69
N ASP A 26 -6.66 7.59 9.06
CA ASP A 26 -7.51 7.74 7.87
C ASP A 26 -8.86 8.38 8.20
N TYR A 27 -9.44 8.08 9.37
CA TYR A 27 -10.65 8.76 9.85
C TYR A 27 -10.46 10.28 9.93
N LYS A 28 -9.31 10.73 10.44
CA LYS A 28 -8.96 12.18 10.45
C LYS A 28 -8.84 12.80 9.06
N ARG A 29 -8.54 11.99 8.04
CA ARG A 29 -8.39 12.44 6.65
C ARG A 29 -9.66 12.21 5.82
N ASN A 30 -10.77 11.80 6.44
CA ASN A 30 -12.01 11.39 5.77
C ASN A 30 -11.79 10.32 4.69
N ILE A 31 -10.86 9.38 4.94
CA ILE A 31 -10.58 8.26 4.05
C ILE A 31 -11.28 7.01 4.63
N ASN A 32 -12.06 6.32 3.79
CA ASN A 32 -12.68 5.06 4.18
C ASN A 32 -11.67 3.92 4.11
N THR A 33 -11.03 3.58 5.23
CA THR A 33 -10.07 2.46 5.30
C THR A 33 -10.71 1.11 5.07
N ASN A 34 -12.02 0.94 5.31
CA ASN A 34 -12.69 -0.36 5.16
C ASN A 34 -12.75 -0.84 3.71
N GLU A 35 -12.61 0.08 2.75
CA GLU A 35 -12.57 -0.23 1.33
C GLU A 35 -11.13 -0.53 0.90
N ILE A 36 -10.92 -1.73 0.39
CA ILE A 36 -9.61 -2.15 -0.14
C ILE A 36 -9.55 -1.71 -1.60
N ILE A 37 -8.76 -0.66 -1.85
CA ILE A 37 -8.57 -0.08 -3.17
C ILE A 37 -7.18 -0.41 -3.72
N LYS A 38 -7.10 -0.64 -5.04
CA LYS A 38 -5.82 -0.71 -5.77
C LYS A 38 -5.19 0.67 -5.78
N THR A 39 -3.92 0.77 -5.37
CA THR A 39 -3.21 2.04 -5.49
C THR A 39 -2.72 2.24 -6.93
N ASN A 40 -2.50 3.49 -7.34
CA ASN A 40 -1.88 3.80 -8.63
C ASN A 40 -0.48 3.19 -8.79
N ASN A 41 0.13 2.75 -7.68
CA ASN A 41 1.43 2.11 -7.69
C ASN A 41 1.36 0.61 -7.99
N PHE A 42 0.18 0.02 -8.17
CA PHE A 42 -0.01 -1.42 -8.35
C PHE A 42 0.83 -2.02 -9.49
N TYR A 43 1.07 -1.27 -10.57
CA TYR A 43 1.88 -1.75 -11.69
C TYR A 43 3.33 -1.27 -11.67
N LYS A 44 3.77 -0.49 -10.67
CA LYS A 44 5.14 0.02 -10.60
C LYS A 44 6.25 -1.04 -10.66
N PRO A 45 6.07 -2.27 -10.13
CA PRO A 45 7.09 -3.31 -10.27
C PRO A 45 7.23 -3.86 -11.68
N ILE A 46 6.30 -3.59 -12.59
CA ILE A 46 6.42 -4.02 -13.99
C ILE A 46 6.66 -2.85 -14.95
N GLU A 47 6.54 -1.61 -14.46
CA GLU A 47 6.81 -0.42 -15.26
C GLU A 47 8.30 -0.30 -15.58
N LYS A 48 8.58 -0.15 -16.88
CA LYS A 48 9.92 0.11 -17.42
C LYS A 48 10.08 1.59 -17.77
N LEU A 49 11.30 2.08 -17.62
CA LEU A 49 11.75 3.35 -18.16
C LEU A 49 11.97 3.22 -19.67
N LYS A 50 12.07 4.36 -20.38
CA LYS A 50 12.29 4.37 -21.84
C LYS A 50 13.55 3.64 -22.29
N ASN A 51 14.53 3.52 -21.40
CA ASN A 51 15.79 2.80 -21.59
C ASN A 51 15.69 1.28 -21.29
N GLY A 52 14.49 0.73 -21.06
CA GLY A 52 14.26 -0.69 -20.80
C GLY A 52 14.54 -1.14 -19.36
N THR A 53 15.11 -0.28 -18.52
CA THR A 53 15.33 -0.60 -17.09
C THR A 53 14.05 -0.48 -16.28
N TYR A 54 13.88 -1.32 -15.27
CA TYR A 54 12.72 -1.24 -14.39
C TYR A 54 12.75 0.01 -13.51
N LYS A 55 11.58 0.64 -13.30
CA LYS A 55 11.45 1.83 -12.44
C LYS A 55 11.81 1.54 -10.98
N ILE A 56 11.62 0.30 -10.52
CA ILE A 56 12.00 -0.13 -9.16
C ILE A 56 13.20 -1.06 -9.27
N LYS A 57 14.27 -0.77 -8.51
CA LYS A 57 15.41 -1.70 -8.35
C LYS A 57 15.07 -2.74 -7.26
N TYR A 58 14.85 -3.98 -7.69
CA TYR A 58 14.59 -5.12 -6.81
C TYR A 58 15.93 -5.65 -6.26
N LEU A 59 16.37 -5.13 -5.12
CA LEU A 59 17.33 -5.86 -4.29
C LEU A 59 16.64 -6.54 -3.10
N PHE A 60 15.60 -5.91 -2.55
CA PHE A 60 14.69 -6.49 -1.56
C PHE A 60 13.36 -5.71 -1.61
N LEU A 61 12.31 -6.30 -2.17
CA LEU A 61 10.98 -5.68 -2.19
C LEU A 61 10.23 -6.11 -0.92
N ARG A 62 10.06 -5.18 0.02
CA ARG A 62 9.22 -5.43 1.20
C ARG A 62 7.79 -5.03 0.86
N ILE A 63 6.91 -6.02 0.77
CA ILE A 63 5.47 -5.85 0.62
C ILE A 63 4.91 -5.75 2.04
N CYS A 64 4.29 -4.62 2.37
CA CYS A 64 3.47 -4.54 3.58
C CYS A 64 2.13 -5.21 3.25
N LEU A 65 2.00 -6.48 3.61
CA LEU A 65 0.74 -7.23 3.60
C LEU A 65 -0.10 -6.85 4.82
#